data_AF-A0A699WI18-F1
#
_entry.id   AF-A0A699WI18-F1
#
_cell.length_a   1.000
_cell.length_b   1.000
_cell.length_c   1.000
_cell.angle_alpha   90.00
_cell.angle_beta   90.00
_cell.angle_gamma   90.00
#
_symmetry.space_group_name_H-M   'P 1'
#
loop_
_entity.id
_entity.type
_entity.pdbx_description
1 polymer ?
#
loop_
_entity_poly.entity_id
_entity_poly.type
_entity_poly.pdbx_seq_one_letter_code
_entity_poly.pdbx_strand_id
1 'polypeptide(L)'
;MIAGIKVEEEIICDLERLDIELYVRGQHGYWASLRVEPDLISQIKEAQKEDSEIWTIVENLDKQVEFHLDNDNVLWQDTRLVSPNDASLREALLTEAHSSPFSVHPGST
;
A
#
# COMPACT_ATOMS: atom_id res chain seq x y z
N MET A 1 -2.45 1.66 40.93
CA MET A 1 -2.66 0.58 39.95
C MET A 1 -2.18 1.10 38.61
N ILE A 2 -1.07 0.58 38.09
CA ILE A 2 -0.67 0.83 36.71
C ILE A 2 -1.42 -0.20 35.88
N ALA A 3 -2.43 0.24 35.12
CA ALA A 3 -3.08 -0.61 34.14
C ALA A 3 -2.05 -0.89 33.04
N GLY A 4 -1.55 -2.13 32.98
CA GLY A 4 -0.73 -2.57 31.87
C GLY A 4 -1.52 -2.39 30.58
N ILE A 5 -0.87 -1.90 29.53
CA ILE A 5 -1.44 -1.92 28.19
C ILE A 5 -1.63 -3.40 27.85
N LYS A 6 -2.89 -3.85 27.83
CA LYS A 6 -3.26 -5.15 27.31
C LYS A 6 -3.34 -4.99 25.80
N VAL A 7 -2.23 -5.23 25.11
CA VAL A 7 -2.24 -5.39 23.65
C VAL A 7 -2.89 -6.76 23.38
N GLU A 8 -3.85 -6.82 22.48
CA GLU A 8 -4.48 -8.08 22.09
C GLU A 8 -3.44 -8.99 21.42
N GLU A 9 -3.48 -10.30 21.69
CA GLU A 9 -2.51 -11.26 21.13
C GLU A 9 -2.45 -11.20 19.61
N GLU A 10 -3.57 -10.94 18.94
CA GLU A 10 -3.67 -10.77 17.49
C GLU A 10 -2.79 -9.61 16.99
N ILE A 11 -2.77 -8.48 17.72
CA ILE A 11 -1.94 -7.32 17.38
C ILE A 11 -0.46 -7.64 17.57
N ILE A 12 -0.10 -8.44 18.57
CA ILE A 12 1.30 -8.87 18.79
C ILE A 12 1.76 -9.75 17.62
N CYS A 13 0.94 -10.73 17.22
CA CYS A 13 1.23 -11.58 16.07
C CYS A 13 1.36 -10.79 14.76
N ASP A 14 0.54 -9.78 14.55
CA ASP A 14 0.63 -8.92 13.36
C ASP A 14 1.91 -8.07 13.36
N LEU A 15 2.31 -7.52 14.51
CA LEU A 15 3.57 -6.77 14.61
C LEU A 15 4.79 -7.67 14.36
N GLU A 16 4.80 -8.90 14.88
CA GLU A 16 5.85 -9.89 14.59
C GLU A 16 5.88 -10.27 13.10
N ARG A 17 4.72 -10.45 12.46
CA ARG A 17 4.62 -10.71 11.02
C ARG A 17 5.16 -9.55 10.17
N LEU A 18 5.05 -8.33 10.66
CA LEU A 18 5.55 -7.12 10.01
C LEU A 18 7.02 -6.81 10.36
N ASP A 19 7.69 -7.70 11.11
CA ASP A 19 9.08 -7.50 11.60
C ASP A 19 9.23 -6.21 12.44
N ILE A 20 8.17 -5.84 13.18
CA ILE A 20 8.13 -4.67 14.05
C ILE A 20 8.36 -5.10 15.50
N GLU A 21 9.57 -4.86 16.01
CA GLU A 21 9.89 -5.11 17.42
C GLU A 21 9.46 -3.95 18.33
N LEU A 22 8.67 -4.24 19.38
CA LEU A 22 8.32 -3.27 20.42
C LEU A 22 9.28 -3.39 21.61
N TYR A 23 10.18 -2.42 21.78
CA TYR A 23 11.10 -2.38 22.92
C TYR A 23 10.68 -1.30 23.95
N VAL A 24 10.28 -1.73 25.15
CA VAL A 24 9.92 -0.82 26.25
C VAL A 24 11.02 -0.86 27.33
N ARG A 25 11.68 0.28 27.57
CA ARG A 25 12.76 0.41 28.57
C ARG A 25 12.33 1.30 29.75
N GLY A 26 12.31 0.75 30.97
CA GLY A 26 12.12 1.50 32.23
C GLY A 26 10.86 1.14 33.03
N GLN A 27 10.72 1.71 34.24
CA GLN A 27 9.60 1.46 35.18
C GLN A 27 8.41 2.43 35.01
N HIS A 28 8.43 3.29 34.00
CA HIS A 28 7.35 4.25 33.70
C HIS A 28 6.55 3.79 32.49
N GLY A 29 5.22 3.82 32.58
CA GLY A 29 4.34 3.49 31.46
C GLY A 29 4.38 4.57 30.39
N TYR A 30 4.63 4.17 29.14
CA TYR A 30 4.62 5.07 27.99
C TYR A 30 3.29 5.00 27.27
N TRP A 31 2.78 6.15 26.84
CA TRP A 31 1.73 6.24 25.84
C TRP A 31 2.40 6.46 24.49
N ALA A 32 2.33 5.46 23.61
CA ALA A 32 2.82 5.54 22.24
C ALA A 32 1.68 5.20 21.28
N SER A 33 1.61 5.92 20.15
CA SER A 33 0.69 5.63 19.06
C SER A 33 1.51 5.27 17.82
N LEU A 34 1.35 4.04 17.33
CA LEU A 34 1.85 3.64 16.02
C LEU A 34 0.74 3.87 14.99
N ARG A 35 1.08 4.55 13.88
CA ARG A 35 0.17 4.75 12.75
C ARG A 35 0.81 4.09 11.53
N VAL A 36 0.20 3.00 11.07
CA VAL A 36 0.59 2.31 9.85
C VAL A 36 -0.38 2.75 8.76
N GLU A 37 0.13 3.34 7.69
CA GLU A 37 -0.66 3.70 6.50
C GLU A 37 -0.15 2.88 5.32
N PRO A 38 -1.03 2.15 4.59
CA PRO A 38 -0.66 1.52 3.33
C PRO A 38 -0.33 2.63 2.32
N ASP A 39 0.90 2.66 1.84
CA ASP A 39 1.40 3.76 1.01
C ASP A 39 1.48 3.40 -0.48
N LEU A 40 1.32 2.13 -0.85
CA LEU A 40 1.54 1.65 -2.22
C LEU A 40 0.65 2.36 -3.26
N ILE A 41 -0.61 2.64 -2.92
CA ILE A 41 -1.50 3.44 -3.78
C ILE A 41 -0.97 4.86 -3.93
N SER A 42 -0.51 5.49 -2.85
CA SER A 42 0.07 6.83 -2.89
C SER A 42 1.35 6.85 -3.71
N GLN A 43 2.22 5.85 -3.56
CA GLN A 43 3.43 5.71 -4.37
C GLN A 43 3.12 5.59 -5.86
N ILE A 44 2.10 4.79 -6.23
CA ILE A 44 1.63 4.70 -7.62
C ILE A 44 1.15 6.07 -8.11
N LYS A 45 0.30 6.75 -7.33
CA LYS A 45 -0.22 8.08 -7.69
C LYS A 45 0.88 9.12 -7.91
N GLU A 46 1.88 9.16 -7.04
CA GLU A 46 3.01 10.08 -7.21
C GLU A 46 3.89 9.68 -8.39
N ALA A 47 4.18 8.39 -8.58
CA ALA A 47 4.97 7.91 -9.71
C ALA A 47 4.29 8.19 -11.06
N GLN A 48 2.95 8.17 -11.13
CA GLN A 48 2.23 8.57 -12.35
C GLN A 48 2.54 10.00 -12.78
N LYS A 49 2.73 10.92 -11.83
CA LYS A 49 3.00 12.34 -12.15
C LYS A 49 4.35 12.53 -12.84
N GLU A 50 5.29 11.62 -12.62
CA GLU A 50 6.63 11.66 -13.19
C GLU A 50 6.79 10.74 -14.43
N ASP A 51 5.77 9.94 -14.77
CA ASP A 51 5.82 8.97 -15.87
C ASP A 51 5.41 9.61 -17.22
N SER A 52 6.38 9.75 -18.12
CA SER A 52 6.18 10.36 -19.44
C SER A 52 5.35 9.53 -20.42
N GLU A 53 5.32 8.20 -20.27
CA GLU A 53 4.47 7.33 -21.09
C GLU A 53 3.01 7.52 -20.69
N ILE A 54 2.73 7.65 -19.39
CA ILE A 54 1.40 7.97 -18.88
C ILE A 54 0.92 9.32 -19.40
N TRP A 55 1.76 10.36 -19.38
CA TRP A 55 1.39 11.66 -19.94
C TRP A 55 1.11 11.60 -21.45
N THR A 56 1.81 10.74 -22.19
CA THR A 56 1.51 10.49 -23.61
C THR A 56 0.12 9.88 -23.80
N ILE A 57 -0.34 9.02 -22.89
CA ILE A 57 -1.70 8.46 -22.90
C ILE A 57 -2.71 9.55 -22.60
N VAL A 58 -2.46 10.37 -21.57
CA VAL A 58 -3.32 11.51 -21.20
C VAL A 58 -3.49 12.51 -22.35
N GLU A 59 -2.43 12.81 -23.10
CA GLU A 59 -2.53 13.68 -24.28
C GLU A 59 -3.41 13.09 -25.41
N ASN A 60 -3.60 11.78 -25.43
CA ASN A 60 -4.40 11.07 -26.43
C ASN A 60 -5.77 10.61 -25.89
N LEU A 61 -6.18 11.06 -24.69
CA LEU A 61 -7.36 10.58 -23.97
C LEU A 61 -8.65 10.71 -24.79
N ASP A 62 -8.84 11.80 -25.55
CA ASP A 62 -10.02 12.03 -26.40
C ASP A 62 -10.25 10.92 -27.46
N LYS A 63 -9.26 10.05 -27.70
CA LYS A 63 -9.36 8.93 -28.64
C LYS A 63 -9.69 7.60 -27.96
N GLN A 64 -9.62 7.51 -26.62
CA GLN A 64 -9.81 6.27 -25.87
C GLN A 64 -10.87 6.42 -24.77
N VAL A 65 -12.03 5.81 -24.98
CA VAL A 65 -13.23 5.94 -24.12
C VAL A 65 -13.05 5.29 -22.73
N GLU A 66 -12.04 4.43 -22.55
CA GLU A 66 -11.87 3.61 -21.35
C GLU A 66 -11.03 4.28 -20.24
N PHE A 67 -10.28 5.34 -20.57
CA PHE A 67 -9.41 6.03 -19.61
C PHE A 67 -10.03 7.35 -19.14
N HIS A 68 -9.81 7.68 -17.87
CA HIS A 68 -10.21 8.97 -17.32
C HIS A 68 -9.23 9.44 -16.24
N LEU A 69 -9.20 10.75 -16.03
CA LEU A 69 -8.49 11.39 -14.92
C LEU A 69 -9.47 11.65 -13.77
N ASP A 70 -9.00 11.47 -12.54
CA ASP A 70 -9.72 11.93 -11.35
C ASP A 70 -9.35 13.39 -10.99
N ASN A 71 -9.89 13.88 -9.87
CA ASN A 71 -9.64 15.25 -9.39
C ASN A 71 -8.18 15.51 -8.98
N ASP A 72 -7.39 14.45 -8.76
CA ASP A 72 -5.98 14.53 -8.38
C ASP A 72 -5.05 14.38 -9.60
N ASN A 73 -5.60 14.38 -10.82
CA ASN A 73 -4.90 14.09 -12.09
C ASN A 73 -4.27 12.69 -12.13
N VAL A 74 -4.90 11.72 -11.46
CA VAL A 74 -4.49 10.32 -11.51
C VAL A 74 -5.25 9.64 -12.65
N LEU A 75 -4.53 8.87 -13.46
CA LEU A 75 -5.07 8.10 -14.58
C LEU A 75 -5.66 6.77 -14.09
N TRP A 76 -6.90 6.52 -14.52
CA TRP A 76 -7.68 5.33 -14.24
C TRP A 76 -8.21 4.73 -15.55
N GLN A 77 -8.32 3.40 -15.57
CA GLN A 77 -9.06 2.64 -16.59
C GLN A 77 -10.26 1.98 -15.91
N ASP A 78 -11.49 2.39 -16.25
CA ASP A 78 -12.72 2.02 -15.51
C ASP A 78 -12.64 2.25 -13.99
N THR A 79 -12.31 1.22 -13.20
CA THR A 79 -12.14 1.29 -11.74
C THR A 79 -10.73 0.89 -11.31
N ARG A 80 -9.79 0.77 -12.25
CA ARG A 80 -8.43 0.27 -12.05
C ARG A 80 -7.45 1.43 -12.12
N LEU A 81 -6.61 1.53 -11.11
CA LEU A 81 -5.51 2.49 -11.07
C LEU A 81 -4.44 2.05 -12.07
N VAL A 82 -4.02 2.95 -12.96
CA VAL A 82 -2.95 2.65 -13.92
C VAL A 82 -1.61 2.63 -13.17
N SER A 83 -0.85 1.56 -13.28
CA SER A 83 0.49 1.51 -12.67
C SER A 83 1.53 1.98 -13.69
N PRO A 84 2.41 2.94 -13.32
CA PRO A 84 3.65 3.22 -14.04
C PRO A 84 4.47 1.95 -14.27
N ASN A 85 5.26 1.90 -15.35
CA ASN A 85 6.16 0.78 -15.63
C ASN A 85 7.47 0.89 -14.82
N ASP A 86 7.33 1.02 -13.50
CA ASP A 86 8.44 1.05 -12.56
C ASP A 86 8.70 -0.34 -11.97
N ALA A 87 9.97 -0.77 -12.00
CA ALA A 87 10.35 -2.10 -11.55
C ALA A 87 10.13 -2.30 -10.05
N SER A 88 10.35 -1.26 -9.24
CA SER A 88 10.24 -1.31 -7.78
C SER A 88 8.77 -1.36 -7.37
N LEU A 89 7.91 -0.55 -7.99
CA LEU A 89 6.45 -0.60 -7.79
C LEU A 89 5.88 -1.95 -8.20
N ARG A 90 6.33 -2.49 -9.33
CA ARG A 90 5.91 -3.83 -9.77
C ARG A 90 6.31 -4.91 -8.77
N GLU A 91 7.53 -4.87 -8.25
CA GLU A 91 7.99 -5.81 -7.22
C GLU A 91 7.17 -5.68 -5.93
N ALA A 92 6.93 -4.44 -5.47
CA ALA A 92 6.11 -4.17 -4.29
C ALA A 92 4.67 -4.67 -4.46
N LEU A 93 4.04 -4.40 -5.61
CA LEU A 93 2.70 -4.88 -5.95
C LEU A 93 2.60 -6.41 -5.95
N LEU A 94 3.58 -7.09 -6.55
CA LEU A 94 3.62 -8.56 -6.57
C LEU A 94 3.83 -9.14 -5.18
N THR A 95 4.71 -8.53 -4.38
CA THR A 95 4.99 -8.94 -3.01
C THR A 95 3.75 -8.78 -2.11
N GLU A 96 3.07 -7.64 -2.22
CA GLU A 96 1.82 -7.36 -1.51
C GLU A 96 0.73 -8.34 -1.92
N ALA A 97 0.51 -8.54 -3.23
CA ALA A 97 -0.49 -9.47 -3.74
C ALA A 97 -0.22 -10.94 -3.34
N HIS A 98 1.05 -11.34 -3.22
CA HIS A 98 1.44 -12.69 -2.79
C HIS A 98 1.27 -12.88 -1.28
N SER A 99 1.63 -11.87 -0.48
CA SER A 99 1.65 -11.92 0.99
C SER A 99 0.30 -11.58 1.62
N SER A 100 -0.63 -11.03 0.84
CA SER A 100 -1.97 -10.68 1.29
C SER A 100 -2.70 -11.89 1.88
N PRO A 101 -3.37 -11.78 3.03
CA PRO A 101 -4.19 -12.85 3.59
C PRO A 101 -5.39 -13.22 2.70
N PHE A 102 -5.71 -12.38 1.70
CA PHE A 102 -6.74 -12.61 0.70
C PHE A 102 -6.19 -13.21 -0.60
N SER A 103 -4.91 -13.57 -0.65
CA SER A 103 -4.32 -14.18 -1.82
C SER A 103 -4.93 -15.57 -2.07
N VAL A 104 -5.29 -15.85 -3.33
CA VAL A 104 -5.76 -17.17 -3.76
C VAL A 104 -4.66 -17.77 -4.63
N HIS A 105 -3.98 -18.81 -4.14
CA HIS A 105 -2.94 -19.51 -4.89
C HIS A 105 -3.56 -20.59 -5.79
N PRO A 106 -3.61 -20.40 -7.13
CA PRO A 106 -4.33 -21.32 -8.02
C PRO A 106 -3.65 -22.68 -8.20
N GLY A 107 -2.51 -22.92 -7.54
CA GLY A 107 -1.69 -24.12 -7.69
C GLY A 107 -1.41 -24.89 -6.38
N SER A 108 -2.16 -24.64 -5.31
CA SER A 108 -2.00 -25.34 -4.02
C SER A 108 -3.01 -26.48 -3.78
N THR A 109 -3.62 -27.02 -4.83
CA THR A 109 -4.40 -28.27 -4.77
C THR A 109 -3.54 -29.49 -4.95
#